data_AF-A0A8J3K3V3-F1
#
_entry.id   AF-A0A8J3K3V3-F1
#
_cell.length_a   1.000
_cell.length_b   1.000
_cell.length_c   1.000
_cell.angle_alpha   90.00
_cell.angle_beta   90.00
_cell.angle_gamma   90.00
#
_symmetry.space_group_name_H-M   'P 1'
#
loop_
_entity.id
_entity.type
_entity.pdbx_description
1 polymer ?
#
loop_
_entity_poly.entity_id
_entity_poly.type
_entity_poly.pdbx_seq_one_letter_code
_entity_poly.pdbx_strand_id
1 'polypeptide(L)'
;MTTPGLHDQGAAHAANPLVEHPSRSDVRRQAVQRMRRMSALHARHAWDQRYRDPIAPHSLAVLYVQPDSEREQRYLLSAAWRLWLEGPEATDLPRLLFDLHHQLAPRAVLDGFDIRDELMTGRDKTMSAKAVYAGVAVSSLDTEKGTWVQARRAAASEGDIPGRVFVVLTDGTVVLCDRGASTELGMFKVRSTHDLDYAPGHSPYSWTAVTRAALSKDPDDPRDPLRWLAALSDTFEQADNRRVLSTRAAGGQPGRRRA
;
A
#
# COMPACT_ATOMS: atom_id res chain seq x y z
N MET A 1 40.38 -40.10 -9.62
CA MET A 1 40.74 -38.67 -9.85
C MET A 1 39.47 -37.88 -9.71
N THR A 2 39.34 -37.21 -8.57
CA THR A 2 38.12 -36.62 -8.03
C THR A 2 38.28 -35.12 -8.08
N THR A 3 37.42 -34.42 -8.82
CA THR A 3 37.45 -32.95 -8.93
C THR A 3 36.68 -32.34 -7.74
N PRO A 4 37.25 -31.37 -7.01
CA PRO A 4 36.63 -30.77 -5.83
C PRO A 4 35.64 -29.65 -6.19
N GLY A 5 34.66 -29.46 -5.31
CA GLY A 5 33.53 -28.57 -5.49
C GLY A 5 33.82 -27.09 -5.35
N LEU A 6 33.03 -26.29 -6.06
CA LEU A 6 32.86 -24.87 -5.82
C LEU A 6 31.64 -24.66 -4.90
N HIS A 7 31.93 -24.21 -3.68
CA HIS A 7 30.94 -23.61 -2.79
C HIS A 7 30.58 -22.23 -3.34
N ASP A 8 29.35 -22.07 -3.84
CA ASP A 8 28.75 -20.77 -4.08
C ASP A 8 28.16 -20.26 -2.75
N GLN A 9 28.92 -19.42 -2.06
CA GLN A 9 28.48 -18.70 -0.87
C GLN A 9 27.62 -17.50 -1.33
N GLY A 10 26.34 -17.77 -1.59
CA GLY A 10 25.33 -16.71 -1.69
C GLY A 10 25.23 -16.00 -0.34
N ALA A 11 25.69 -14.74 -0.31
CA ALA A 11 25.63 -13.86 0.84
C ALA A 11 24.18 -13.73 1.34
N ALA A 12 23.86 -14.44 2.41
CA ALA A 12 22.62 -14.27 3.15
C ALA A 12 22.57 -12.82 3.63
N HIS A 13 21.60 -12.08 3.09
CA HIS A 13 21.24 -10.75 3.56
C HIS A 13 20.92 -10.85 5.05
N ALA A 14 21.80 -10.30 5.89
CA ALA A 14 21.74 -10.45 7.34
C ALA A 14 20.39 -9.92 7.86
N ALA A 15 19.49 -10.84 8.21
CA ALA A 15 18.24 -10.53 8.87
C ALA A 15 18.54 -9.88 10.23
N ASN A 16 17.97 -8.71 10.45
CA ASN A 16 18.10 -7.96 11.70
C ASN A 16 17.36 -8.70 12.85
N PRO A 17 18.01 -9.20 13.92
CA PRO A 17 17.42 -10.22 14.79
C PRO A 17 16.52 -9.75 15.96
N LEU A 18 15.97 -8.52 15.97
CA LEU A 18 15.31 -7.98 17.19
C LEU A 18 13.94 -7.30 17.01
N VAL A 19 13.10 -7.80 16.10
CA VAL A 19 11.65 -7.60 16.16
C VAL A 19 11.03 -8.94 15.80
N GLU A 20 10.26 -9.58 16.68
CA GLU A 20 9.43 -10.73 16.31
C GLU A 20 8.54 -10.28 15.15
N HIS A 21 8.89 -10.66 13.92
CA HIS A 21 8.17 -10.20 12.75
C HIS A 21 6.70 -10.57 12.90
N PRO A 22 5.74 -9.65 12.67
CA PRO A 22 4.36 -10.05 12.46
C PRO A 22 4.37 -11.22 11.49
N SER A 23 3.50 -12.22 11.68
CA SER A 23 3.36 -13.21 10.62
C SER A 23 3.02 -12.43 9.35
N ARG A 24 3.90 -12.50 8.34
CA ARG A 24 3.81 -11.61 7.16
C ARG A 24 2.44 -11.74 6.49
N SER A 25 1.87 -12.94 6.55
CA SER A 25 0.50 -13.26 6.15
C SER A 25 -0.57 -12.45 6.90
N ASP A 26 -0.41 -12.14 8.19
CA ASP A 26 -1.35 -11.27 8.90
C ASP A 26 -1.33 -9.83 8.40
N VAL A 27 -0.14 -9.23 8.22
CA VAL A 27 -0.01 -7.89 7.64
C VAL A 27 -0.62 -7.82 6.24
N ARG A 28 -0.34 -8.82 5.40
CA ARG A 28 -0.92 -8.92 4.05
C ARG A 28 -2.44 -8.97 4.10
N ARG A 29 -3.02 -9.78 4.99
CA ARG A 29 -4.49 -9.86 5.16
C ARG A 29 -5.09 -8.55 5.62
N GLN A 30 -4.49 -7.93 6.64
CA GLN A 30 -4.95 -6.65 7.16
C GLN A 30 -4.93 -5.59 6.05
N ALA A 31 -3.91 -5.60 5.18
CA ALA A 31 -3.82 -4.70 4.03
C ALA A 31 -5.00 -4.90 3.07
N VAL A 32 -5.34 -6.14 2.70
CA VAL A 32 -6.49 -6.43 1.83
C VAL A 32 -7.81 -5.99 2.45
N GLN A 33 -8.06 -6.33 3.72
CA GLN A 33 -9.29 -5.95 4.42
C GLN A 33 -9.44 -4.44 4.49
N ARG A 34 -8.33 -3.75 4.78
CA ARG A 34 -8.29 -2.30 4.87
C ARG A 34 -8.56 -1.65 3.53
N MET A 35 -7.93 -2.14 2.46
CA MET A 35 -8.16 -1.58 1.12
C MET A 35 -9.53 -1.92 0.56
N ARG A 36 -10.14 -3.05 0.95
CA ARG A 36 -11.55 -3.33 0.66
C ARG A 36 -12.46 -2.25 1.25
N ARG A 37 -12.27 -1.91 2.52
CA ARG A 37 -13.03 -0.85 3.20
C ARG A 37 -12.75 0.52 2.57
N MET A 38 -11.49 0.83 2.31
CA MET A 38 -11.09 2.11 1.71
C MET A 38 -11.67 2.27 0.30
N SER A 39 -11.65 1.23 -0.53
CA SER A 39 -12.23 1.29 -1.88
C SER A 39 -13.74 1.56 -1.86
N ALA A 40 -14.47 0.97 -0.92
CA ALA A 40 -15.90 1.24 -0.75
C ALA A 40 -16.15 2.68 -0.28
N LEU A 41 -15.37 3.17 0.70
CA LEU A 41 -15.47 4.56 1.18
C LEU A 41 -15.09 5.56 0.08
N HIS A 42 -14.06 5.27 -0.71
CA HIS A 42 -13.64 6.08 -1.84
C HIS A 42 -14.76 6.23 -2.88
N ALA A 43 -15.40 5.12 -3.27
CA ALA A 43 -16.53 5.15 -4.19
C ALA A 43 -17.72 5.94 -3.63
N ARG A 44 -18.01 5.78 -2.33
CA ARG A 44 -19.06 6.56 -1.66
C ARG A 44 -18.76 8.06 -1.68
N HIS A 45 -17.55 8.45 -1.30
CA HIS A 45 -17.15 9.87 -1.33
C HIS A 45 -17.17 10.44 -2.75
N ALA A 46 -16.68 9.69 -3.74
CA ALA A 46 -16.72 10.08 -5.14
C ALA A 46 -18.15 10.26 -5.65
N TRP A 47 -19.05 9.36 -5.26
CA TRP A 47 -20.47 9.48 -5.57
C TRP A 47 -21.06 10.74 -4.93
N ASP A 48 -20.92 10.91 -3.62
CA ASP A 48 -21.54 12.01 -2.87
C ASP A 48 -21.08 13.39 -3.39
N GLN A 49 -19.81 13.50 -3.82
CA GLN A 49 -19.21 14.78 -4.23
C GLN A 49 -19.25 15.05 -5.74
N ARG A 50 -19.79 14.12 -6.55
CA ARG A 50 -19.67 14.11 -8.02
C ARG A 50 -20.17 15.34 -8.78
N TYR A 51 -20.98 16.19 -8.17
CA TYR A 51 -21.57 17.40 -8.78
C TYR A 51 -21.20 18.72 -8.09
N ARG A 52 -20.34 18.68 -7.06
CA ARG A 52 -19.91 19.89 -6.34
C ARG A 52 -18.39 20.01 -6.39
N ASP A 53 -17.73 19.19 -5.58
CA ASP A 53 -16.27 19.12 -5.46
C ASP A 53 -15.80 17.71 -5.84
N PRO A 54 -15.89 17.33 -7.13
CA PRO A 54 -15.62 15.97 -7.54
C PRO A 54 -14.19 15.58 -7.15
N ILE A 55 -14.05 14.39 -6.58
CA ILE A 55 -12.74 13.81 -6.30
C ILE A 55 -12.23 13.01 -7.49
N ALA A 56 -10.91 12.93 -7.59
CA ALA A 56 -10.21 12.17 -8.60
C ALA A 56 -10.61 10.69 -8.57
N PRO A 57 -10.48 9.98 -9.69
CA PRO A 57 -10.73 8.54 -9.75
C PRO A 57 -9.76 7.70 -8.91
N HIS A 58 -8.68 8.29 -8.39
CA HIS A 58 -7.62 7.58 -7.68
C HIS A 58 -7.45 8.11 -6.25
N SER A 59 -7.16 7.20 -5.32
CA SER A 59 -6.77 7.52 -3.95
C SER A 59 -5.58 6.67 -3.53
N LEU A 60 -4.73 7.21 -2.67
CA LEU A 60 -3.50 6.55 -2.20
C LEU A 60 -3.58 6.30 -0.71
N ALA A 61 -3.09 5.13 -0.28
CA ALA A 61 -2.91 4.75 1.10
C ALA A 61 -1.45 4.39 1.34
N VAL A 62 -0.89 4.91 2.42
CA VAL A 62 0.41 4.52 2.96
C VAL A 62 0.14 3.72 4.21
N LEU A 63 0.57 2.47 4.21
CA LEU A 63 0.28 1.47 5.22
C LEU A 63 1.42 1.41 6.24
N TYR A 64 1.07 1.36 7.51
CA TYR A 64 2.02 1.31 8.61
C TYR A 64 1.65 0.20 9.58
N VAL A 65 2.65 -0.48 10.11
CA VAL A 65 2.53 -1.50 11.13
C VAL A 65 3.00 -0.96 12.48
N GLN A 66 2.25 -1.27 13.53
CA GLN A 66 2.60 -0.93 14.91
C GLN A 66 2.16 -2.06 15.86
N PRO A 67 2.75 -2.17 17.06
CA PRO A 67 2.24 -3.09 18.08
C PRO A 67 0.78 -2.81 18.38
N ASP A 68 -0.03 -3.86 18.49
CA ASP A 68 -1.41 -3.77 18.93
C ASP A 68 -1.44 -3.69 20.47
N SER A 69 -1.87 -2.56 21.02
CA SER A 69 -1.94 -2.36 22.47
C SER A 69 -3.04 -3.17 23.15
N GLU A 70 -4.04 -3.65 22.39
CA GLU A 70 -5.16 -4.43 22.94
C GLU A 70 -4.93 -5.93 22.82
N ARG A 71 -4.01 -6.36 21.95
CA ARG A 71 -3.75 -7.78 21.68
C ARG A 71 -2.26 -8.06 21.80
N GLU A 72 -1.88 -8.73 22.89
CA GLU A 72 -0.50 -9.15 23.10
C GLU A 72 0.04 -9.91 21.89
N GLN A 73 1.29 -9.59 21.53
CA GLN A 73 2.03 -10.21 20.41
C GLN A 73 1.36 -10.08 19.03
N ARG A 74 0.44 -9.13 18.86
CA ARG A 74 -0.14 -8.81 17.56
C ARG A 74 0.27 -7.43 17.10
N TYR A 75 0.12 -7.24 15.79
CA TYR A 75 0.38 -5.98 15.13
C TYR A 75 -0.91 -5.45 14.52
N LEU A 76 -1.03 -4.14 14.53
CA LEU A 76 -2.13 -3.42 13.90
C LEU A 76 -1.62 -2.68 12.66
N LEU A 77 -2.33 -2.87 11.55
CA LEU A 77 -2.13 -2.09 10.33
C LEU A 77 -2.95 -0.80 10.35
N SER A 78 -2.25 0.32 10.44
CA SER A 78 -2.82 1.66 10.28
C SER A 78 -2.58 2.17 8.86
N ALA A 79 -3.36 3.17 8.41
CA ALA A 79 -3.04 3.88 7.18
C ALA A 79 -3.16 5.39 7.30
N ALA A 80 -2.34 6.06 6.52
CA ALA A 80 -2.52 7.44 6.13
C ALA A 80 -2.96 7.45 4.67
N TRP A 81 -3.79 8.41 4.27
CA TRP A 81 -4.35 8.45 2.93
C TRP A 81 -4.29 9.83 2.31
N ARG A 82 -4.23 9.83 0.99
CA ARG A 82 -4.32 11.01 0.13
C ARG A 82 -5.50 10.85 -0.82
N LEU A 83 -6.36 11.87 -0.81
CA LEU A 83 -7.39 12.11 -1.82
C LEU A 83 -7.02 13.33 -2.66
N TRP A 84 -7.43 13.34 -3.92
CA TRP A 84 -7.27 14.47 -4.82
C TRP A 84 -8.63 14.94 -5.30
N LEU A 85 -8.71 16.22 -5.65
CA LEU A 85 -9.83 16.72 -6.43
C LEU A 85 -9.66 16.27 -7.89
N GLU A 86 -10.77 16.17 -8.62
CA GLU A 86 -10.76 15.87 -10.05
C GLU A 86 -10.02 16.99 -10.79
N GLY A 87 -9.01 16.60 -11.56
CA GLY A 87 -8.10 17.51 -12.26
C GLY A 87 -7.18 16.73 -13.21
N PRO A 88 -6.58 17.40 -14.21
CA PRO A 88 -5.73 16.75 -15.20
C PRO A 88 -4.54 16.00 -14.58
N GLU A 89 -4.03 16.47 -13.45
CA GLU A 89 -2.92 15.88 -12.70
C GLU A 89 -3.26 14.56 -12.00
N ALA A 90 -4.55 14.33 -11.69
CA ALA A 90 -5.00 13.17 -10.92
C ALA A 90 -5.88 12.21 -11.74
N THR A 91 -5.98 12.43 -13.06
CA THR A 91 -6.81 11.62 -13.96
C THR A 91 -6.08 10.34 -14.40
N ASP A 92 -4.82 10.44 -14.80
CA ASP A 92 -4.04 9.29 -15.29
C ASP A 92 -3.21 8.66 -14.17
N LEU A 93 -3.55 7.44 -13.75
CA LEU A 93 -2.94 6.81 -12.58
C LEU A 93 -1.43 6.57 -12.73
N PRO A 94 -0.91 5.97 -13.82
CA PRO A 94 0.53 5.79 -14.00
C PRO A 94 1.28 7.12 -13.95
N ARG A 95 0.75 8.17 -14.61
CA ARG A 95 1.35 9.51 -14.58
C ARG A 95 1.33 10.13 -13.19
N LEU A 96 0.21 10.03 -12.47
CA LEU A 96 0.10 10.52 -11.08
C LEU A 96 1.15 9.87 -10.18
N LEU A 97 1.31 8.54 -10.26
CA LEU A 97 2.30 7.81 -9.47
C LEU A 97 3.75 8.15 -9.89
N PHE A 98 3.99 8.32 -11.18
CA PHE A 98 5.27 8.78 -11.72
C PHE A 98 5.65 10.15 -11.16
N ASP A 99 4.74 11.13 -11.23
CA ASP A 99 5.00 12.50 -10.79
C ASP A 99 5.21 12.55 -9.27
N LEU A 100 4.41 11.80 -8.49
CA LEU A 100 4.61 11.67 -7.04
C LEU A 100 5.99 11.09 -6.69
N HIS A 101 6.39 10.01 -7.36
CA HIS A 101 7.71 9.39 -7.13
C HIS A 101 8.84 10.40 -7.39
N HIS A 102 8.81 11.08 -8.54
CA HIS A 102 9.88 12.02 -8.91
C HIS A 102 9.91 13.28 -8.04
N GLN A 103 8.75 13.74 -7.56
CA GLN A 103 8.68 14.85 -6.63
C GLN A 103 9.24 14.50 -5.24
N LEU A 104 9.00 13.27 -4.78
CA LEU A 104 9.31 12.86 -3.41
C LEU A 104 10.67 12.18 -3.28
N ALA A 105 11.18 11.51 -4.31
CA ALA A 105 12.47 10.81 -4.25
C ALA A 105 13.65 11.71 -3.83
N PRO A 106 13.80 12.95 -4.34
CA PRO A 106 14.85 13.87 -3.88
C PRO A 106 14.69 14.27 -2.40
N ARG A 107 13.45 14.28 -1.90
CA ARG A 107 13.08 14.73 -0.54
C ARG A 107 13.11 13.62 0.50
N ALA A 108 12.89 12.37 0.09
CA ALA A 108 13.10 11.17 0.93
C ALA A 108 14.52 11.11 1.50
N VAL A 109 15.42 11.80 0.81
CA VAL A 109 16.72 12.34 1.19
C VAL A 109 16.91 12.94 2.58
N LEU A 110 15.94 13.74 2.99
CA LEU A 110 16.18 14.85 3.90
C LEU A 110 15.84 14.46 5.34
N ASP A 111 16.61 14.97 6.29
CA ASP A 111 16.31 14.79 7.70
C ASP A 111 15.00 15.47 8.07
N GLY A 112 14.17 14.78 8.86
CA GLY A 112 12.86 15.29 9.28
C GLY A 112 11.75 15.14 8.25
N PHE A 113 12.01 14.58 7.07
CA PHE A 113 10.98 14.30 6.07
C PHE A 113 10.09 13.13 6.53
N ASP A 114 8.79 13.38 6.67
CA ASP A 114 7.78 12.37 7.02
C ASP A 114 6.61 12.43 6.03
N ILE A 115 6.40 11.34 5.29
CA ILE A 115 5.33 11.20 4.29
C ILE A 115 3.95 11.49 4.89
N ARG A 116 3.76 11.13 6.17
CA ARG A 116 2.49 11.29 6.87
C ARG A 116 2.09 12.76 7.01
N ASP A 117 3.06 13.65 7.08
CA ASP A 117 2.84 15.09 7.25
C ASP A 117 2.97 15.83 5.90
N GLU A 118 3.79 15.31 4.99
CA GLU A 118 4.12 15.97 3.72
C GLU A 118 3.12 15.70 2.59
N LEU A 119 2.52 14.52 2.54
CA LEU A 119 1.69 14.10 1.40
C LEU A 119 0.22 13.84 1.80
N MET A 120 -0.03 13.34 3.01
CA MET A 120 -1.32 12.75 3.36
C MET A 120 -2.37 13.82 3.71
N THR A 121 -3.62 13.57 3.30
CA THR A 121 -4.78 14.38 3.70
C THR A 121 -5.37 13.96 5.04
N GLY A 122 -5.10 12.74 5.48
CA GLY A 122 -5.60 12.19 6.72
C GLY A 122 -4.87 10.93 7.12
N ARG A 123 -5.05 10.51 8.37
CA ARG A 123 -4.52 9.27 8.93
C ARG A 123 -5.42 8.73 10.02
N ASP A 124 -5.27 7.45 10.32
CA ASP A 124 -5.93 6.88 11.48
C ASP A 124 -5.57 7.65 12.75
N LYS A 125 -6.59 7.94 13.57
CA LYS A 125 -6.39 8.63 14.85
C LYS A 125 -5.54 7.83 15.84
N THR A 126 -5.52 6.50 15.68
CA THR A 126 -4.77 5.56 16.51
C THR A 126 -3.37 5.28 15.96
N MET A 127 -2.96 5.89 14.85
CA MET A 127 -1.63 5.72 14.29
C MET A 127 -0.58 6.34 15.21
N SER A 128 0.33 5.51 15.71
CA SER A 128 1.46 5.91 16.53
C SER A 128 2.51 6.65 15.69
N ALA A 129 3.15 7.65 16.30
CA ALA A 129 4.35 8.27 15.73
C ALA A 129 5.46 7.24 15.45
N LYS A 130 5.49 6.12 16.19
CA LYS A 130 6.46 5.02 16.05
C LYS A 130 6.02 3.92 15.06
N ALA A 131 4.85 4.04 14.43
CA ALA A 131 4.42 3.08 13.41
C ALA A 131 5.46 3.04 12.26
N VAL A 132 5.72 1.86 11.72
CA VAL A 132 6.75 1.60 10.70
C VAL A 132 6.09 1.32 9.36
N TYR A 133 6.67 1.82 8.27
CA TYR A 133 6.15 1.62 6.93
C TYR A 133 6.03 0.13 6.59
N ALA A 134 4.87 -0.26 6.05
CA ALA A 134 4.55 -1.65 5.69
C ALA A 134 4.23 -1.81 4.19
N GLY A 135 3.92 -0.72 3.50
CA GLY A 135 3.60 -0.74 2.08
C GLY A 135 2.74 0.43 1.64
N VAL A 136 2.38 0.42 0.37
CA VAL A 136 1.56 1.44 -0.28
C VAL A 136 0.46 0.77 -1.08
N ALA A 137 -0.69 1.43 -1.18
CA ALA A 137 -1.81 0.94 -1.94
C ALA A 137 -2.53 2.07 -2.66
N VAL A 138 -3.16 1.75 -3.78
CA VAL A 138 -4.03 2.66 -4.54
C VAL A 138 -5.41 2.05 -4.61
N SER A 139 -6.46 2.85 -4.43
CA SER A 139 -7.79 2.52 -4.92
C SER A 139 -8.13 3.42 -6.11
N SER A 140 -8.44 2.79 -7.24
CA SER A 140 -8.93 3.42 -8.45
C SER A 140 -10.39 3.07 -8.69
N LEU A 141 -11.16 4.02 -9.23
CA LEU A 141 -12.49 3.84 -9.79
C LEU A 141 -12.44 3.57 -11.29
N ASP A 142 -11.26 3.73 -11.91
CA ASP A 142 -10.99 3.21 -13.24
C ASP A 142 -10.69 1.71 -13.14
N THR A 143 -11.39 0.92 -13.95
CA THR A 143 -11.26 -0.54 -13.96
C THR A 143 -11.15 -1.06 -15.38
N GLU A 144 -10.88 -2.35 -15.55
CA GLU A 144 -10.94 -3.01 -16.87
C GLU A 144 -12.30 -2.87 -17.57
N LYS A 145 -13.37 -2.57 -16.83
CA LYS A 145 -14.72 -2.40 -17.38
C LYS A 145 -14.99 -0.98 -17.90
N GLY A 146 -14.12 -0.03 -17.57
CA GLY A 146 -14.28 1.36 -17.98
C GLY A 146 -13.73 2.35 -16.96
N THR A 147 -13.74 3.59 -17.38
CA THR A 147 -13.31 4.76 -16.59
C THR A 147 -14.36 5.16 -15.56
N TRP A 148 -13.94 5.92 -14.56
CA TRP A 148 -14.80 6.58 -13.59
C TRP A 148 -15.86 7.44 -14.25
N VAL A 149 -15.52 8.18 -15.31
CA VAL A 149 -16.47 9.02 -16.05
C VAL A 149 -17.60 8.17 -16.64
N GLN A 150 -17.28 6.99 -17.17
CA GLN A 150 -18.27 6.05 -17.69
C GLN A 150 -19.08 5.41 -16.56
N ALA A 151 -18.42 4.93 -15.51
CA ALA A 151 -19.07 4.33 -14.34
C ALA A 151 -20.04 5.30 -13.66
N ARG A 152 -19.64 6.56 -13.44
CA ARG A 152 -20.47 7.63 -12.86
C ARG A 152 -21.76 7.86 -13.63
N ARG A 153 -21.73 7.78 -14.97
CA ARG A 153 -22.90 7.98 -15.83
C ARG A 153 -23.87 6.80 -15.80
N ALA A 154 -23.34 5.59 -15.62
CA ALA A 154 -24.11 4.35 -15.65
C ALA A 154 -24.63 3.91 -14.27
N ALA A 155 -23.96 4.30 -13.19
CA ALA A 155 -24.30 3.91 -11.83
C ALA A 155 -25.62 4.52 -11.35
N ALA A 156 -26.46 3.71 -10.69
CA ALA A 156 -27.67 4.19 -10.03
C ALA A 156 -27.39 4.62 -8.57
N SER A 157 -26.38 4.00 -7.95
CA SER A 157 -25.93 4.25 -6.58
C SER A 157 -24.41 4.13 -6.43
N GLU A 158 -23.87 4.53 -5.29
CA GLU A 158 -22.46 4.35 -4.95
C GLU A 158 -22.02 2.87 -4.95
N GLY A 159 -22.96 1.96 -4.66
CA GLY A 159 -22.72 0.52 -4.69
C GLY A 159 -22.49 -0.03 -6.10
N ASP A 160 -22.91 0.69 -7.14
CA ASP A 160 -22.77 0.28 -8.54
C ASP A 160 -21.45 0.72 -9.16
N ILE A 161 -20.66 1.53 -8.45
CA ILE A 161 -19.36 2.00 -8.92
C ILE A 161 -18.35 0.89 -8.67
N PRO A 162 -17.75 0.27 -9.70
CA PRO A 162 -16.70 -0.72 -9.50
C PRO A 162 -15.42 -0.05 -8.98
N GLY A 163 -14.48 -0.85 -8.49
CA GLY A 163 -13.19 -0.35 -8.04
C GLY A 163 -12.07 -1.35 -8.25
N ARG A 164 -10.86 -0.84 -8.42
CA ARG A 164 -9.64 -1.63 -8.49
C ARG A 164 -8.67 -1.16 -7.43
N VAL A 165 -8.01 -2.11 -6.77
CA VAL A 165 -7.03 -1.84 -5.72
C VAL A 165 -5.72 -2.48 -6.09
N PHE A 166 -4.64 -1.72 -6.01
CA PHE A 166 -3.27 -2.21 -6.08
C PHE A 166 -2.63 -2.08 -4.70
N VAL A 167 -1.93 -3.11 -4.24
CA VAL A 167 -1.17 -3.09 -2.98
C VAL A 167 0.24 -3.59 -3.26
N VAL A 168 1.25 -2.88 -2.78
CA VAL A 168 2.65 -3.27 -2.76
C VAL A 168 3.15 -3.18 -1.32
N LEU A 169 3.61 -4.29 -0.75
CA LEU A 169 4.14 -4.36 0.61
C LEU A 169 5.66 -4.49 0.61
N THR A 170 6.29 -4.11 1.72
CA THR A 170 7.76 -4.12 1.89
C THR A 170 8.37 -5.52 1.85
N ASP A 171 7.58 -6.56 2.05
CA ASP A 171 8.04 -7.95 1.91
C ASP A 171 7.99 -8.47 0.46
N GLY A 172 7.72 -7.59 -0.51
CA GLY A 172 7.60 -7.91 -1.94
C GLY A 172 6.21 -8.39 -2.36
N THR A 173 5.25 -8.47 -1.44
CA THR A 173 3.88 -8.87 -1.79
C THR A 173 3.20 -7.82 -2.64
N VAL A 174 2.75 -8.25 -3.81
CA VAL A 174 1.81 -7.51 -4.67
C VAL A 174 0.43 -8.16 -4.60
N VAL A 175 -0.60 -7.35 -4.36
CA VAL A 175 -2.00 -7.76 -4.38
C VAL A 175 -2.79 -6.87 -5.35
N LEU A 176 -3.64 -7.49 -6.16
CA LEU A 176 -4.63 -6.83 -7.00
C LEU A 176 -6.02 -7.25 -6.55
N CYS A 177 -6.86 -6.29 -6.18
CA CYS A 177 -8.26 -6.56 -5.86
C CYS A 177 -9.19 -5.85 -6.84
N ASP A 178 -10.25 -6.54 -7.25
CA ASP A 178 -11.34 -5.97 -8.06
C ASP A 178 -12.64 -6.05 -7.28
N ARG A 179 -13.24 -4.87 -7.03
CA ARG A 179 -14.57 -4.71 -6.45
C ARG A 179 -15.57 -4.51 -7.57
N GLY A 180 -16.49 -5.45 -7.73
CA GLY A 180 -17.61 -5.37 -8.65
C GLY A 180 -18.68 -4.38 -8.19
N ALA A 181 -19.61 -4.08 -9.10
CA ALA A 181 -20.84 -3.35 -8.81
C ALA A 181 -21.80 -4.18 -7.94
N SER A 182 -22.84 -3.55 -7.38
CA SER A 182 -23.86 -4.25 -6.59
C SER A 182 -24.61 -5.33 -7.39
N THR A 183 -24.79 -5.10 -8.70
CA THR A 183 -25.36 -6.05 -9.67
C THR A 183 -24.53 -7.31 -9.84
N GLU A 184 -23.26 -7.28 -9.44
CA GLU A 184 -22.35 -8.42 -9.38
C GLU A 184 -22.26 -9.00 -7.98
N LEU A 185 -23.29 -8.78 -7.15
CA LEU A 185 -23.40 -9.25 -5.77
C LEU A 185 -22.21 -8.82 -4.89
N GLY A 186 -21.62 -7.66 -5.17
CA GLY A 186 -20.50 -7.12 -4.42
C GLY A 186 -19.23 -7.99 -4.50
N MET A 187 -19.06 -8.74 -5.61
CA MET A 187 -17.85 -9.55 -5.86
C MET A 187 -16.58 -8.76 -5.53
N PHE A 188 -15.77 -9.30 -4.63
CA PHE A 188 -14.45 -8.76 -4.32
C PHE A 188 -13.41 -9.83 -4.61
N LYS A 189 -12.81 -9.76 -5.80
CA LYS A 189 -11.82 -10.73 -6.27
C LYS A 189 -10.45 -10.30 -5.77
N VAL A 190 -9.70 -11.21 -5.17
CA VAL A 190 -8.36 -10.94 -4.63
C VAL A 190 -7.35 -11.84 -5.36
N ARG A 191 -6.31 -11.23 -5.93
CA ARG A 191 -5.20 -11.93 -6.58
C ARG A 191 -3.90 -11.51 -5.89
N SER A 192 -3.12 -12.46 -5.41
CA SER A 192 -1.90 -12.17 -4.64
C SER A 192 -0.71 -12.99 -5.12
N THR A 193 0.46 -12.37 -5.08
CA THR A 193 1.75 -13.03 -5.34
C THR A 193 2.25 -13.87 -4.18
N HIS A 194 1.71 -13.63 -2.98
CA HIS A 194 2.10 -14.33 -1.76
C HIS A 194 0.88 -14.81 -1.00
N ASP A 195 1.11 -15.79 -0.12
CA ASP A 195 0.08 -16.38 0.72
C ASP A 195 -0.61 -15.35 1.63
N LEU A 196 -1.94 -15.47 1.69
CA LEU A 196 -2.85 -14.66 2.51
C LEU A 196 -3.55 -15.50 3.58
N ASP A 197 -3.29 -16.80 3.69
CA ASP A 197 -3.98 -17.68 4.63
C ASP A 197 -3.56 -17.45 6.10
N TYR A 198 -4.51 -17.63 7.03
CA TYR A 198 -4.25 -17.62 8.49
C TYR A 198 -3.50 -18.88 8.93
N ALA A 199 -3.90 -20.00 8.34
CA ALA A 199 -3.27 -21.31 8.43
C ALA A 199 -3.49 -21.97 7.06
N PRO A 200 -2.67 -22.94 6.64
CA PRO A 200 -2.78 -23.55 5.31
C PRO A 200 -4.23 -23.91 4.95
N GLY A 201 -4.79 -23.29 3.90
CA GLY A 201 -6.17 -23.53 3.45
C GLY A 201 -7.27 -22.74 4.18
N HIS A 202 -6.93 -21.88 5.13
CA HIS A 202 -7.86 -21.09 5.92
C HIS A 202 -7.71 -19.59 5.64
N SER A 203 -8.48 -19.09 4.68
CA SER A 203 -8.54 -17.66 4.36
C SER A 203 -9.89 -17.05 4.75
N PRO A 204 -9.93 -15.82 5.30
CA PRO A 204 -11.20 -15.14 5.60
C PRO A 204 -11.97 -14.69 4.34
N TYR A 205 -11.36 -14.81 3.15
CA TYR A 205 -11.98 -14.51 1.86
C TYR A 205 -11.34 -15.37 0.76
N SER A 206 -12.04 -15.58 -0.35
CA SER A 206 -11.46 -16.26 -1.51
C SER A 206 -10.38 -15.38 -2.14
N TRP A 207 -9.23 -15.97 -2.43
CA TRP A 207 -8.15 -15.34 -3.18
C TRP A 207 -7.50 -16.34 -4.14
N THR A 208 -6.78 -15.81 -5.13
CA THR A 208 -6.08 -16.63 -6.13
C THR A 208 -4.59 -16.29 -6.11
N ALA A 209 -3.75 -17.32 -6.00
CA ALA A 209 -2.31 -17.19 -6.16
C ALA A 209 -1.97 -16.89 -7.62
N VAL A 210 -1.13 -15.89 -7.85
CA VAL A 210 -0.71 -15.44 -9.18
C VAL A 210 0.76 -15.08 -9.18
N THR A 211 1.42 -15.10 -10.33
CA THR A 211 2.77 -14.55 -10.47
C THR A 211 2.71 -13.03 -10.67
N ARG A 212 3.83 -12.33 -10.45
CA ARG A 212 3.91 -10.89 -10.73
C ARG A 212 3.63 -10.58 -12.21
N ALA A 213 4.11 -11.42 -13.13
CA ALA A 213 3.85 -11.32 -14.56
C ALA A 213 2.37 -11.54 -14.94
N ALA A 214 1.57 -12.18 -14.08
CA ALA A 214 0.12 -12.30 -14.30
C ALA A 214 -0.65 -11.04 -13.85
N LEU A 215 -0.04 -10.19 -13.02
CA LEU A 215 -0.62 -8.92 -12.57
C LEU A 215 -0.22 -7.74 -13.45
N SER A 216 0.93 -7.83 -14.13
CA SER A 216 1.43 -6.86 -15.09
C SER A 216 1.91 -7.56 -16.35
N LYS A 217 1.32 -7.21 -17.50
CA LYS A 217 1.66 -7.80 -18.80
C LYS A 217 3.10 -7.46 -19.22
N ASP A 218 3.55 -6.27 -18.85
CA ASP A 218 4.88 -5.76 -19.15
C ASP A 218 5.33 -4.88 -17.97
N PRO A 219 6.18 -5.41 -17.06
CA PRO A 219 6.68 -4.68 -15.89
C PRO A 219 7.49 -3.43 -16.24
N ASP A 220 8.01 -3.34 -17.48
CA ASP A 220 8.80 -2.22 -17.97
C ASP A 220 7.95 -1.18 -18.72
N ASP A 221 6.65 -1.45 -18.97
CA ASP A 221 5.75 -0.47 -19.58
C ASP A 221 5.58 0.74 -18.64
N PRO A 222 5.94 1.96 -19.05
CA PRO A 222 5.74 3.17 -18.25
C PRO A 222 4.25 3.47 -17.96
N ARG A 223 3.31 2.78 -18.63
CA ARG A 223 1.88 2.88 -18.39
C ARG A 223 1.36 1.84 -17.40
N ASP A 224 2.21 0.95 -16.89
CA ASP A 224 1.82 0.02 -15.83
C ASP A 224 1.78 0.76 -14.48
N PRO A 225 0.61 0.88 -13.83
CA PRO A 225 0.53 1.51 -12.50
C PRO A 225 1.34 0.73 -11.44
N LEU A 226 1.49 -0.60 -11.57
CA LEU A 226 2.25 -1.39 -10.59
C LEU A 226 3.75 -1.07 -10.62
N ARG A 227 4.29 -0.70 -11.79
CA ARG A 227 5.68 -0.24 -11.91
C ARG A 227 5.92 1.00 -11.06
N TRP A 228 5.11 2.04 -11.26
CA TRP A 228 5.27 3.31 -10.53
C TRP A 228 4.86 3.20 -9.07
N LEU A 229 3.88 2.36 -8.73
CA LEU A 229 3.53 2.09 -7.35
C LEU A 229 4.67 1.39 -6.59
N ALA A 230 5.40 0.48 -7.23
CA ALA A 230 6.58 -0.15 -6.65
C ALA A 230 7.72 0.87 -6.44
N ALA A 231 8.03 1.70 -7.45
CA ALA A 231 9.04 2.76 -7.31
C ALA A 231 8.69 3.77 -6.20
N LEU A 232 7.40 4.11 -6.08
CA LEU A 232 6.90 4.95 -4.99
C LEU A 232 7.02 4.24 -3.64
N SER A 233 6.75 2.93 -3.57
CA SER A 233 6.96 2.14 -2.35
C SER A 233 8.41 2.20 -1.87
N ASP A 234 9.37 2.02 -2.78
CA ASP A 234 10.79 2.09 -2.45
C ASP A 234 11.18 3.47 -1.92
N THR A 235 10.62 4.53 -2.51
CA THR A 235 10.81 5.90 -2.04
C THR A 235 10.27 6.09 -0.62
N PHE A 236 9.10 5.51 -0.34
CA PHE A 236 8.47 5.61 0.97
C PHE A 236 9.22 4.82 2.04
N GLU A 237 9.69 3.63 1.70
CA GLU A 237 10.52 2.82 2.58
C GLU A 237 11.84 3.52 2.93
N GLN A 238 12.50 4.15 1.95
CA GLN A 238 13.73 4.92 2.19
C GLN A 238 13.51 6.08 3.15
N ALA A 239 12.43 6.85 2.96
CA ALA A 239 12.08 7.95 3.85
C ALA A 239 11.78 7.45 5.28
N ASP A 240 10.99 6.39 5.43
CA ASP A 240 10.64 5.85 6.74
C ASP A 240 11.83 5.26 7.48
N ASN A 241 12.72 4.55 6.78
CA ASN A 241 13.95 4.02 7.35
C ASN A 241 14.80 5.12 7.98
N ARG A 242 14.95 6.27 7.31
CA ARG A 242 15.67 7.44 7.86
C ARG A 242 14.98 8.02 9.08
N ARG A 243 13.67 8.18 9.03
CA ARG A 243 12.86 8.67 10.16
C ARG A 243 12.99 7.76 11.39
N VAL A 244 12.96 6.44 11.19
CA VAL A 244 13.13 5.47 12.28
C VAL A 244 14.54 5.55 12.87
N LEU A 245 15.57 5.66 12.04
CA LEU A 245 16.96 5.81 12.49
C LEU A 245 17.18 7.12 13.26
N SER A 246 16.66 8.25 12.77
CA SER A 246 16.79 9.54 13.46
C SER A 246 16.08 9.54 14.81
N THR A 247 14.88 8.93 14.89
CA THR A 247 14.14 8.78 16.15
C THR A 247 14.91 7.92 17.16
N ARG A 248 15.58 6.85 16.70
CA ARG A 248 16.43 6.01 17.57
C ARG A 248 17.66 6.76 18.07
N ALA A 249 18.31 7.54 17.21
CA ALA A 249 19.45 8.36 17.60
C ALA A 249 19.07 9.40 18.67
N ALA A 250 17.91 10.05 18.52
CA ALA A 250 17.40 11.00 19.49
C ALA A 250 16.98 10.35 20.83
N GLY A 251 16.43 9.14 20.81
CA GLY A 251 16.05 8.39 22.01
C GLY A 251 17.21 7.71 22.75
N GLY A 252 18.40 7.63 22.13
CA GLY A 252 19.59 6.94 22.62
C GLY A 252 20.60 7.80 23.39
N GLN A 253 20.32 9.07 23.67
CA GLN A 253 21.13 9.90 24.58
C GLN A 253 20.58 9.85 26.02
N PRO A 254 21.05 8.94 26.89
CA PRO A 254 20.92 9.15 28.32
C PRO A 254 21.81 10.33 28.70
N GLY A 255 21.22 11.33 29.35
CA GLY A 255 21.92 12.50 29.83
C GLY A 255 23.13 12.13 30.69
N ARG A 256 24.34 12.23 30.12
CA ARG A 256 25.54 12.54 30.89
C ARG A 256 25.43 14.01 31.33
N ARG A 257 24.60 14.28 32.33
CA ARG A 257 24.81 15.44 33.20
C ARG A 257 26.08 15.15 33.99
N ARG A 258 27.17 15.84 33.63
CA ARG A 258 28.37 15.91 34.45
C ARG A 258 27.98 16.45 35.82
N ALA A 259 28.41 15.73 36.85
CA ALA A 259 28.48 16.23 38.23
C ALA A 259 29.47 17.40 38.32
#